data_AF-A0A1F3V3M5-F1
#
_entry.id   AF-A0A1F3V3M5-F1
#
_cell.length_a   1.000
_cell.length_b   1.000
_cell.length_c   1.000
_cell.angle_alpha   90.00
_cell.angle_beta   90.00
_cell.angle_gamma   90.00
#
_symmetry.space_group_name_H-M   'P 1'
#
loop_
_entity.id
_entity.type
_entity.pdbx_description
1 polymer ?
#
loop_
_entity_poly.entity_id
_entity_poly.type
_entity_poly.pdbx_seq_one_letter_code
_entity_poly.pdbx_strand_id
1 'polypeptide(L)'
;MLEFDVLSTPVRFRSDTSVHEISAKEIVDFVCSEALKIKDNSPHLEDKHLATLVALKIAEELLSMRKEYQSNIERLQLTAKEALDFISATVIQ
;
A
#
# COMPACT_ATOMS: atom_id res chain seq x y z
N MET A 1 -3.46 4.08 -24.25
CA MET A 1 -3.54 2.71 -23.72
C MET A 1 -2.12 2.23 -23.56
N LEU A 2 -1.75 1.74 -22.38
CA LEU A 2 -0.41 1.24 -22.12
C LEU A 2 -0.45 -0.30 -22.12
N GLU A 3 0.54 -0.91 -22.76
CA GLU A 3 0.72 -2.36 -22.76
C GLU A 3 1.88 -2.70 -21.84
N PHE A 4 1.65 -3.64 -20.93
CA PHE A 4 2.63 -4.10 -19.95
C PHE A 4 2.71 -5.62 -19.99
N ASP A 5 3.90 -6.15 -19.70
CA ASP A 5 4.09 -7.55 -19.40
C ASP A 5 4.15 -7.71 -17.89
N VAL A 6 3.13 -8.33 -17.31
CA VAL A 6 3.03 -8.58 -15.87
C VAL A 6 3.02 -10.08 -15.68
N LEU A 7 4.06 -10.64 -15.05
CA LEU A 7 4.16 -12.09 -14.81
C LEU A 7 4.02 -12.92 -16.09
N SER A 8 4.69 -12.53 -17.18
CA SER A 8 4.61 -13.17 -18.50
C SER A 8 3.21 -13.13 -19.12
N THR A 9 2.33 -12.27 -18.61
CA THR A 9 0.97 -12.07 -19.10
C THR A 9 0.85 -10.67 -19.68
N PRO A 10 0.52 -10.52 -20.98
CA PRO A 10 0.31 -9.21 -21.58
C PRO A 10 -0.97 -8.58 -21.03
N VAL A 11 -0.83 -7.44 -20.36
CA VAL A 11 -1.93 -6.69 -19.77
C VAL A 11 -2.07 -5.34 -20.47
N ARG A 12 -3.29 -5.06 -20.93
CA ARG A 12 -3.68 -3.75 -21.43
C ARG A 12 -4.21 -2.92 -20.28
N PHE A 13 -3.42 -1.96 -19.83
CA PHE A 13 -3.80 -1.07 -18.74
C PHE A 13 -4.20 0.29 -19.30
N ARG A 14 -5.43 0.68 -18.99
CA ARG A 14 -5.92 2.04 -19.23
C ARG A 14 -5.83 2.80 -17.92
N SER A 15 -4.81 3.66 -17.82
CA SER A 15 -4.76 4.68 -16.76
C SER A 15 -5.87 5.70 -17.07
N ASP A 16 -7.05 5.47 -16.53
CA ASP A 16 -8.07 6.50 -16.42
C ASP A 16 -7.73 7.30 -15.17
N THR A 17 -6.80 8.26 -15.26
CA THR A 17 -6.76 9.51 -14.46
C THR A 17 -5.39 10.18 -14.51
N SER A 18 -5.42 11.46 -14.89
CA SER A 18 -4.32 12.43 -14.81
C SER A 18 -4.07 12.94 -13.37
N VAL A 19 -4.40 12.15 -12.34
CA VAL A 19 -4.55 12.62 -10.94
C VAL A 19 -3.74 11.79 -9.93
N HIS A 20 -2.91 10.85 -10.38
CA HIS A 20 -2.12 10.02 -9.47
C HIS A 20 -0.64 10.31 -9.61
N GLU A 21 0.04 10.56 -8.49
CA GLU A 21 1.50 10.76 -8.42
C GLU A 21 2.27 9.50 -8.88
N ILE A 22 1.62 8.34 -8.87
CA ILE A 22 2.22 7.05 -9.21
C ILE A 22 1.84 6.66 -10.64
N SER A 23 2.84 6.46 -11.49
CA SER A 23 2.65 6.03 -12.87
C SER A 23 2.26 4.56 -12.98
N ALA A 24 1.58 4.19 -14.07
CA ALA A 24 1.24 2.80 -14.37
C ALA A 24 2.49 1.90 -14.46
N LYS A 25 3.63 2.46 -14.89
CA LYS A 25 4.91 1.74 -14.93
C LYS A 25 5.41 1.43 -13.52
N GLU A 26 5.37 2.40 -12.60
CA GLU A 26 5.78 2.17 -11.21
C GLU A 26 4.95 1.08 -10.53
N ILE A 27 3.65 1.03 -10.83
CA ILE A 27 2.76 -0.03 -10.33
C ILE A 27 3.21 -1.41 -10.86
N VAL A 28 3.49 -1.50 -12.16
CA VAL A 28 3.92 -2.74 -12.80
C VAL A 28 5.28 -3.19 -12.28
N ASP A 29 6.25 -2.28 -12.20
CA ASP A 29 7.59 -2.56 -11.68
C ASP A 29 7.51 -3.04 -10.22
N PHE A 30 6.66 -2.42 -9.41
CA PHE A 30 6.40 -2.86 -8.04
C PHE A 30 5.84 -4.28 -7.99
N VAL A 31 4.77 -4.58 -8.73
CA VAL A 31 4.16 -5.93 -8.77
C VAL A 31 5.16 -6.98 -9.23
N CYS A 32 5.95 -6.70 -10.26
CA CYS A 32 6.99 -7.61 -10.75
C CYS A 32 8.10 -7.83 -9.70
N SER A 33 8.50 -6.79 -8.97
CA SER A 33 9.48 -6.93 -7.89
C SER A 33 8.97 -7.81 -6.74
N GLU A 34 7.69 -7.66 -6.36
CA GLU A 34 7.07 -8.48 -5.32
C GLU A 34 6.91 -9.93 -5.76
N ALA A 35 6.55 -10.13 -7.03
CA ALA A 35 6.51 -11.45 -7.64
C ALA A 35 7.87 -12.14 -7.63
N LEU A 36 8.95 -11.46 -8.02
CA LEU A 36 10.29 -12.03 -8.03
C LEU A 36 10.70 -12.48 -6.63
N LYS A 37 10.44 -11.68 -5.59
CA LYS A 37 10.72 -12.05 -4.20
C LYS A 37 10.01 -13.35 -3.77
N ILE A 38 8.77 -13.55 -4.21
CA ILE A 38 8.02 -14.79 -3.91
C ILE A 38 8.56 -15.96 -4.73
N LYS A 39 8.85 -15.74 -6.02
CA LYS A 39 9.40 -16.74 -6.94
C LYS A 39 10.77 -17.25 -6.47
N ASP A 40 11.63 -16.37 -5.95
CA ASP A 40 12.94 -16.72 -5.40
C ASP A 40 12.84 -17.73 -4.25
N ASN A 41 11.80 -17.59 -3.43
CA ASN A 41 11.54 -18.50 -2.30
C ASN A 41 10.72 -19.74 -2.69
N SER A 42 10.11 -19.74 -3.87
CA SER A 42 9.22 -20.80 -4.34
C SER A 42 9.24 -20.90 -5.87
N PRO A 43 10.34 -21.41 -6.47
CA PRO A 43 10.54 -21.37 -7.93
C PRO A 43 9.53 -22.20 -8.72
N HIS A 44 8.91 -23.20 -8.07
CA HIS A 44 7.94 -24.11 -8.67
C HIS A 44 6.54 -23.51 -8.81
N LEU A 45 6.31 -22.28 -8.32
CA LEU A 45 5.00 -21.64 -8.43
C LEU A 45 4.69 -21.26 -9.88
N GLU A 46 3.54 -21.76 -10.33
CA GLU A 46 2.90 -21.28 -11.56
C GLU A 46 2.49 -19.81 -11.42
N ASP A 47 2.52 -19.08 -12.54
CA ASP A 47 2.32 -17.63 -12.55
C ASP A 47 0.94 -17.20 -12.02
N LYS A 48 -0.09 -18.05 -12.16
CA LYS A 48 -1.43 -17.80 -11.56
C LYS A 48 -1.40 -17.83 -10.03
N HIS A 49 -0.73 -18.82 -9.46
CA HIS A 49 -0.58 -18.93 -8.00
C HIS A 49 0.31 -17.80 -7.48
N LEU A 50 1.37 -17.47 -8.21
CA LEU A 50 2.23 -16.33 -7.90
C LEU A 50 1.44 -15.01 -7.89
N ALA A 51 0.65 -14.74 -8.94
CA ALA A 51 -0.19 -13.55 -9.01
C ALA A 51 -1.15 -13.44 -7.82
N THR A 52 -1.75 -14.56 -7.42
CA THR A 52 -2.65 -14.63 -6.26
C THR A 52 -1.90 -14.32 -4.97
N LEU A 53 -0.71 -14.89 -4.77
CA LEU A 53 0.11 -14.64 -3.59
C LEU A 53 0.60 -13.20 -3.51
N VAL A 54 1.01 -12.61 -4.63
CA VAL A 54 1.35 -11.18 -4.70
C VAL A 54 0.15 -10.31 -4.33
N ALA A 55 -1.05 -10.62 -4.84
CA ALA A 55 -2.25 -9.88 -4.50
C ALA A 55 -2.59 -9.98 -3.00
N LEU A 56 -2.46 -11.17 -2.40
CA LEU A 56 -2.67 -11.39 -0.97
C LEU A 56 -1.67 -10.60 -0.11
N LYS A 57 -0.39 -10.62 -0.50
CA LYS A 57 0.66 -9.87 0.20
C LYS A 57 0.41 -8.36 0.14
N ILE A 58 0.10 -7.83 -1.04
CA ILE A 58 -0.21 -6.40 -1.20
C ILE A 58 -1.44 -6.02 -0.38
N ALA A 59 -2.46 -6.89 -0.33
CA ALA A 59 -3.65 -6.66 0.48
C ALA A 59 -3.33 -6.64 1.98
N GLU A 60 -2.48 -7.54 2.47
CA GLU A 60 -2.01 -7.55 3.85
C GLU A 60 -1.27 -6.25 4.21
N GLU A 61 -0.32 -5.83 3.37
CA GLU A 61 0.44 -4.58 3.55
C GLU A 61 -0.49 -3.36 3.56
N LEU A 62 -1.44 -3.29 2.63
CA LEU A 62 -2.42 -2.22 2.55
C LEU A 62 -3.30 -2.15 3.81
N LEU A 63 -3.80 -3.30 4.28
CA LEU A 63 -4.64 -3.36 5.47
C LEU A 63 -3.84 -2.98 6.73
N SER A 64 -2.58 -3.39 6.81
CA SER A 64 -1.69 -3.05 7.92
C SER A 64 -1.40 -1.55 7.96
N MET A 65 -1.07 -0.96 6.81
CA MET A 65 -0.84 0.47 6.66
C MET A 65 -2.08 1.30 7.03
N ARG A 66 -3.28 0.85 6.63
CA ARG A 66 -4.55 1.51 7.01
C ARG A 66 -4.77 1.51 8.51
N LYS A 67 -4.52 0.37 9.18
CA LYS A 67 -4.66 0.25 10.64
C LYS A 67 -3.66 1.14 11.37
N GLU A 68 -2.41 1.16 10.92
CA GLU A 68 -1.37 2.00 11.51
C GLU A 68 -1.70 3.49 11.34
N TYR A 69 -2.14 3.90 10.15
CA TYR A 69 -2.54 5.28 9.89
C TYR A 69 -3.69 5.71 10.80
N GLN A 70 -4.73 4.87 10.93
CA GLN A 70 -5.84 5.14 11.85
C GLN A 70 -5.35 5.31 13.29
N SER A 71 -4.52 4.39 13.77
CA SER A 71 -3.96 4.45 15.13
C SER A 71 -3.11 5.71 15.36
N ASN A 72 -2.33 6.11 14.37
CA ASN A 72 -1.50 7.32 14.44
C ASN A 72 -2.36 8.59 14.53
N ILE A 73 -3.46 8.67 13.77
CA ILE A 73 -4.40 9.80 13.85
C ILE A 73 -5.10 9.84 15.21
N GLU A 74 -5.58 8.71 15.71
CA GLU A 74 -6.22 8.63 17.02
C GLU A 74 -5.27 9.07 18.14
N ARG A 75 -4.00 8.62 18.10
CA ARG A 75 -2.98 9.04 19.06
C ARG A 75 -2.69 10.54 18.96
N LEU A 76 -2.59 11.08 17.74
CA LEU A 76 -2.36 12.52 17.54
C LEU A 76 -3.52 13.35 18.11
N GLN A 77 -4.76 12.93 17.87
CA GLN A 77 -5.95 13.60 18.42
C GLN A 77 -5.97 13.55 19.94
N LEU A 78 -5.63 12.40 20.53
CA LEU A 78 -5.52 12.26 21.99
C LEU A 78 -4.48 13.21 22.57
N THR A 79 -3.26 13.21 22.02
CA THR A 79 -2.18 14.10 22.49
C THR A 79 -2.55 15.58 22.32
N ALA A 80 -3.21 15.95 21.22
CA ALA A 80 -3.68 17.32 21.02
C ALA A 80 -4.73 17.72 22.07
N LYS A 81 -5.67 16.82 22.39
CA LYS A 81 -6.67 17.03 23.44
C LYS A 81 -6.01 17.18 24.81
N GLU A 82 -5.10 16.27 25.17
CA GLU A 82 -4.37 16.33 26.44
C GLU A 82 -3.59 17.65 26.60
N ALA A 83 -2.96 18.13 25.54
CA ALA A 83 -2.27 19.42 25.53
C ALA A 83 -3.23 20.60 25.76
N LEU A 84 -4.41 20.59 25.11
CA LEU A 84 -5.44 21.62 25.30
C LEU A 84 -6.01 21.60 26.72
N ASP A 85 -6.28 20.42 27.27
CA ASP A 85 -6.78 20.24 28.62
C ASP A 85 -5.74 20.76 29.65
N PHE A 86 -4.45 20.49 29.44
CA PHE A 86 -3.36 20.98 30.28
C PHE A 86 -3.27 22.52 30.29
N ILE A 87 -3.32 23.16 29.12
CA ILE A 87 -3.32 24.63 29.00
C ILE A 87 -4.53 25.23 29.72
N SER A 88 -5.71 24.64 29.51
CA SER A 88 -6.95 25.13 30.13
C SER A 88 -6.90 25.03 31.65
N ALA A 89 -6.30 23.96 32.19
CA ALA A 89 -6.14 23.78 33.62
C ALA A 89 -5.14 24.76 34.26
N THR A 90 -4.14 25.24 33.51
CA THR A 90 -3.11 26.18 34.01
C THR A 90 -3.51 27.64 33.91
N VAL A 91 -4.50 28.00 33.08
CA VAL A 91 -4.97 29.39 32.91
C VAL A 91 -6.08 29.78 33.90
N ILE A 92 -6.68 28.82 34.61
CA ILE A 92 -7.79 29.05 35.57
C ILE A 92 -7.30 29.09 37.04
N GLN A 93 -5.99 28.92 37.30
CA GLN A 93 -5.35 29.18 38.59
C GLN A 93 -4.72 30.57 38.63
#